data_AF-A0A843RNM9-F1
#
_entry.id   AF-A0A843RNM9-F1
#
_cell.length_a   1.000
_cell.length_b   1.000
_cell.length_c   1.000
_cell.angle_alpha   90.00
_cell.angle_beta   90.00
_cell.angle_gamma   90.00
#
_symmetry.space_group_name_H-M   'P 1'
#
loop_
_entity.id
_entity.type
_entity.pdbx_description
1 polymer ?
#
loop_
_entity_poly.entity_id
_entity_poly.type
_entity_poly.pdbx_seq_one_letter_code
_entity_poly.pdbx_strand_id
1 'polypeptide(L)'
;STSKDAPPPQFPAILGLHPRDRDFGVVSTLRWRVADNLTKHALIVAGMGWGSLPLWMIDHELQAGILVRLPVAAFCEGGETVVQTYLARRTDRPLGPAASAYRQELRAELAGR
;
A
#
# COMPACT_ATOMS: atom_id res chain seq x y z
N SER A 1 -20.71 29.82 27.62
CA SER A 1 -20.85 28.74 28.60
C SER A 1 -21.90 27.77 28.08
N THR A 2 -21.45 26.65 27.48
CA THR A 2 -22.21 25.45 27.12
C THR A 2 -21.14 24.41 26.75
N SER A 3 -20.59 23.68 27.75
CA SER A 3 -20.78 22.23 27.93
C SER A 3 -20.76 21.48 26.59
N LYS A 4 -19.68 20.84 26.12
CA LYS A 4 -18.70 19.92 26.73
C LYS A 4 -19.33 18.82 27.57
N ASP A 5 -20.28 18.06 27.01
CA ASP A 5 -20.66 16.70 27.44
C ASP A 5 -21.52 16.00 26.38
N ALA A 6 -20.92 15.61 25.26
CA ALA A 6 -21.51 14.59 24.37
C ALA A 6 -20.53 13.40 24.28
N PRO A 7 -20.93 12.18 24.67
CA PRO A 7 -20.06 11.02 24.52
C PRO A 7 -19.83 10.73 23.03
N PRO A 8 -18.61 10.33 22.64
CA PRO A 8 -18.32 9.98 21.25
C PRO A 8 -19.19 8.79 20.79
N PRO A 9 -19.54 8.72 19.50
CA PRO A 9 -20.34 7.63 18.96
C PRO A 9 -19.66 6.28 19.27
N GLN A 10 -20.39 5.42 19.97
CA GLN A 10 -19.95 4.07 20.31
C GLN A 10 -20.15 3.18 19.08
N PHE A 11 -19.11 3.04 18.27
CA PHE A 11 -19.06 1.96 17.30
C PHE A 11 -18.88 0.63 18.05
N PRO A 12 -19.59 -0.45 17.66
CA PRO A 12 -19.45 -1.73 18.33
C PRO A 12 -18.00 -2.20 18.24
N ALA A 13 -17.41 -2.49 19.41
CA ALA A 13 -16.08 -3.04 19.56
C ALA A 13 -16.05 -4.47 18.97
N ILE A 14 -15.84 -4.58 17.66
CA ILE A 14 -15.51 -5.84 17.02
C ILE A 14 -14.03 -6.09 17.35
N LEU A 15 -13.81 -6.92 18.37
CA LEU A 15 -12.56 -7.59 18.75
C LEU A 15 -11.28 -6.72 18.70
N GLY A 16 -10.76 -6.38 19.88
CA GLY A 16 -9.59 -5.52 20.10
C GLY A 16 -8.36 -5.79 19.23
N LEU A 17 -8.29 -5.13 18.08
CA LEU A 17 -7.08 -4.95 17.30
C LEU A 17 -6.87 -3.45 17.08
N HIS A 18 -5.81 -2.91 17.70
CA HIS A 18 -5.32 -1.58 17.37
C HIS A 18 -4.90 -1.60 15.88
N PRO A 19 -5.14 -0.54 15.08
CA PRO A 19 -4.76 -0.50 13.66
C PRO A 19 -3.25 -0.66 13.39
N ARG A 20 -2.43 -0.68 14.44
CA ARG A 20 -0.97 -0.90 14.38
C ARG A 20 -0.55 -2.37 14.33
N ASP A 21 -1.48 -3.30 14.53
CA ASP A 21 -1.20 -4.75 14.59
C ASP A 21 -1.76 -5.54 13.40
N ARG A 22 -2.08 -4.87 12.27
CA ARG A 22 -2.37 -5.59 11.02
C ARG A 22 -1.11 -5.82 10.22
N ASP A 23 -0.64 -7.06 10.27
CA ASP A 23 0.45 -7.55 9.42
C ASP A 23 -0.14 -7.99 8.06
N PHE A 24 0.26 -7.29 6.99
CA PHE A 24 0.07 -7.76 5.61
C PHE A 24 1.46 -8.20 5.11
N GLY A 25 1.61 -9.41 4.58
CA GLY A 25 2.87 -9.73 3.91
C GLY A 25 3.95 -10.47 4.73
N VAL A 26 3.67 -11.09 5.89
CA VAL A 26 4.73 -11.68 6.76
C VAL A 26 4.66 -13.22 6.95
N VAL A 27 5.73 -13.96 6.56
CA VAL A 27 5.94 -15.41 6.88
C VAL A 27 7.33 -15.66 7.50
N SER A 28 7.79 -14.85 8.47
CA SER A 28 9.06 -15.11 9.17
C SER A 28 9.02 -14.68 10.64
N THR A 29 9.71 -15.45 11.50
CA THR A 29 9.89 -15.20 12.93
C THR A 29 10.93 -14.10 13.23
N LEU A 30 11.84 -13.81 12.29
CA LEU A 30 12.79 -12.69 12.35
C LEU A 30 12.28 -11.54 11.48
N ARG A 31 11.97 -10.38 12.09
CA ARG A 31 11.23 -9.28 11.44
C ARG A 31 12.06 -8.01 11.38
N TRP A 32 12.22 -7.46 10.19
CA TRP A 32 12.71 -6.09 9.98
C TRP A 32 11.52 -5.26 9.50
N ARG A 33 11.05 -4.31 10.32
CA ARG A 33 10.01 -3.36 9.92
C ARG A 33 10.67 -2.15 9.28
N VAL A 34 10.32 -1.91 8.03
CA VAL A 34 10.82 -0.80 7.24
C VAL A 34 9.61 0.01 6.78
N ALA A 35 9.66 1.32 7.01
CA ALA A 35 8.52 2.21 6.86
C ALA A 35 8.17 2.55 5.40
N ASP A 36 9.13 2.42 4.49
CA ASP A 36 8.99 2.80 3.09
C ASP A 36 9.50 1.72 2.13
N ASN A 37 9.01 1.75 0.89
CA ASN A 37 9.37 0.75 -0.13
C ASN A 37 10.80 0.92 -0.67
N LEU A 38 11.37 2.12 -0.62
CA LEU A 38 12.72 2.38 -1.14
C LEU A 38 13.78 1.70 -0.26
N THR A 39 13.66 1.83 1.05
CA THR A 39 14.53 1.14 2.00
C THR A 39 14.37 -0.39 1.90
N LYS A 40 13.15 -0.90 1.68
CA LYS A 40 12.92 -2.33 1.42
C LYS A 40 13.61 -2.79 0.13
N HIS A 41 13.51 -2.01 -0.94
CA HIS A 41 14.15 -2.31 -2.22
C HIS A 41 15.66 -2.43 -2.05
N ALA A 42 16.31 -1.45 -1.43
CA ALA A 42 17.75 -1.46 -1.20
C ALA A 42 18.20 -2.71 -0.40
N LEU A 43 17.45 -3.09 0.64
CA LEU A 43 17.77 -4.28 1.44
C LEU A 43 17.58 -5.58 0.67
N ILE A 44 16.47 -5.72 -0.07
CA ILE A 44 16.16 -6.94 -0.82
C ILE A 44 17.14 -7.13 -1.98
N VAL A 45 17.45 -6.07 -2.73
CA VAL A 45 18.45 -6.10 -3.80
C VAL A 45 19.85 -6.40 -3.26
N ALA A 46 20.19 -5.94 -2.05
CA ALA A 46 21.43 -6.29 -1.37
C ALA A 46 21.46 -7.72 -0.78
N GLY A 47 20.39 -8.52 -0.95
CA GLY A 47 20.32 -9.90 -0.47
C GLY A 47 20.01 -10.03 1.03
N MET A 48 19.60 -8.96 1.70
CA MET A 48 19.31 -8.94 3.15
C MET A 48 17.95 -9.54 3.52
N GLY A 49 17.28 -10.23 2.60
CA GLY A 49 16.01 -10.91 2.81
C GLY A 49 15.10 -10.88 1.59
N TRP A 50 13.82 -11.17 1.83
CA TRP A 50 12.76 -11.20 0.81
C TRP A 50 11.50 -10.48 1.33
N GLY A 51 10.65 -10.00 0.42
CA GLY A 51 9.44 -9.29 0.78
C GLY A 51 8.65 -8.79 -0.44
N SER A 52 7.49 -8.20 -0.21
CA SER A 52 6.68 -7.59 -1.26
C SER A 52 7.21 -6.19 -1.62
N LEU A 53 7.44 -5.97 -2.91
CA LEU A 53 7.80 -4.69 -3.50
C LEU A 53 6.85 -4.37 -4.66
N PRO A 54 6.56 -3.09 -4.93
CA PRO A 54 5.76 -2.72 -6.10
C PRO A 54 6.47 -3.14 -7.39
N LEU A 55 5.74 -3.76 -8.32
CA LEU A 55 6.31 -4.29 -9.57
C LEU A 55 7.07 -3.23 -10.37
N TRP A 56 6.51 -2.01 -10.49
CA TRP A 56 7.14 -0.89 -11.20
C TRP A 56 8.50 -0.47 -10.62
N MET A 57 8.81 -0.84 -9.37
CA MET A 57 10.08 -0.52 -8.72
C MET A 57 11.17 -1.56 -9.00
N ILE A 58 10.79 -2.79 -9.33
CA ILE A 58 11.70 -3.94 -9.44
C ILE A 58 11.71 -4.59 -10.83
N ASP A 59 11.04 -4.00 -11.82
CA ASP A 59 10.94 -4.58 -13.17
C ASP A 59 12.32 -4.84 -13.77
N HIS A 60 13.24 -3.88 -13.65
CA HIS A 60 14.61 -4.03 -14.13
C HIS A 60 15.35 -5.19 -13.45
N GLU A 61 15.29 -5.28 -12.12
CA GLU A 61 15.98 -6.34 -11.36
C GLU A 61 15.39 -7.73 -11.62
N LEU A 62 14.09 -7.82 -11.91
CA LEU A 62 13.44 -9.05 -12.36
C LEU A 62 13.91 -9.44 -13.75
N GLN A 63 13.96 -8.52 -14.71
CA GLN A 63 14.46 -8.80 -16.06
C GLN A 63 15.96 -9.16 -16.07
N ALA A 64 16.75 -8.53 -15.19
CA ALA A 64 18.17 -8.80 -15.04
C ALA A 64 18.48 -10.09 -14.25
N GLY A 65 17.47 -10.76 -13.68
CA GLY A 65 17.64 -11.95 -12.86
C GLY A 65 18.31 -11.70 -11.50
N ILE A 66 18.42 -10.43 -11.08
CA ILE A 66 18.91 -10.04 -9.74
C ILE A 66 17.89 -10.45 -8.69
N LEU A 67 16.61 -10.28 -9.01
CA LEU A 67 15.48 -10.71 -8.18
C LEU A 67 14.68 -11.79 -8.90
N VAL A 68 14.07 -12.67 -8.10
CA VAL A 68 13.14 -13.70 -8.57
C VAL A 68 11.84 -13.62 -7.79
N ARG A 69 10.73 -13.97 -8.44
CA ARG A 69 9.41 -14.02 -7.80
C ARG A 69 9.31 -15.27 -6.94
N LEU A 70 8.85 -15.11 -5.71
CA LEU A 70 8.66 -16.22 -4.78
C LEU A 70 7.16 -16.56 -4.69
N PRO A 71 6.73 -17.79 -5.03
CA PRO A 71 5.34 -18.23 -4.87
C PRO A 71 5.07 -18.56 -3.40
N VAL A 72 4.97 -17.53 -2.57
CA VAL A 72 4.66 -17.68 -1.15
C VAL A 72 3.15 -17.82 -0.99
N ALA A 73 2.69 -19.04 -0.71
CA ALA A 73 1.26 -19.39 -0.60
C ALA A 73 0.48 -18.50 0.41
N ALA A 74 1.16 -17.91 1.40
CA ALA A 74 0.55 -17.00 2.36
C ALA A 74 0.24 -15.60 1.80
N PHE A 75 0.75 -15.23 0.62
CA PHE A 75 0.49 -13.92 -0.01
C PHE A 75 -0.30 -14.03 -1.29
N CYS A 76 0.18 -14.86 -2.21
CA CYS A 76 -0.40 -14.98 -3.54
C CYS A 76 0.21 -16.17 -4.26
N GLU A 77 -0.65 -16.94 -4.92
CA GLU A 77 -0.21 -17.90 -5.93
C GLU A 77 0.51 -17.13 -7.05
N GLY A 78 1.77 -17.50 -7.34
CA GLY A 78 2.59 -16.84 -8.36
C GLY A 78 3.45 -15.65 -7.89
N GLY A 79 3.36 -15.25 -6.61
CA GLY A 79 4.25 -14.20 -6.07
C GLY A 79 3.95 -12.78 -6.56
N GLU A 80 2.73 -12.52 -7.03
CA GLU A 80 2.23 -11.20 -7.40
C GLU A 80 0.87 -10.93 -6.76
N THR A 81 0.68 -9.72 -6.22
CA THR A 81 -0.61 -9.29 -5.69
C THR A 81 -1.04 -8.00 -6.39
N VAL A 82 -2.21 -8.03 -7.01
CA VAL A 82 -2.84 -6.83 -7.58
C VAL A 82 -3.58 -6.09 -6.48
N VAL A 83 -3.19 -4.84 -6.24
CA VAL A 83 -3.83 -3.96 -5.25
C VAL A 83 -4.72 -2.96 -5.97
N GLN A 84 -5.99 -2.88 -5.56
CA GLN A 84 -6.93 -1.88 -6.07
C GLN A 84 -6.57 -0.50 -5.51
N THR A 85 -6.38 0.47 -6.40
CA THR A 85 -6.03 1.85 -6.04
C THR A 85 -7.22 2.77 -6.27
N TYR A 86 -7.49 3.67 -5.32
CA TYR A 86 -8.61 4.59 -5.38
C TYR A 86 -8.13 6.05 -5.34
N LEU A 87 -8.77 6.90 -6.14
CA LEU A 87 -8.64 8.36 -6.04
C LEU A 87 -9.79 8.91 -5.20
N ALA A 88 -9.47 9.46 -4.02
CA ALA A 88 -10.46 10.06 -3.14
C ALA A 88 -10.43 11.59 -3.22
N ARG A 89 -11.62 12.22 -3.18
CA ARG A 89 -11.76 13.67 -3.00
C ARG A 89 -12.82 13.97 -1.96
N ARG A 90 -12.74 15.16 -1.36
CA ARG A 90 -13.82 15.73 -0.56
C ARG A 90 -15.03 16.04 -1.45
N THR A 91 -16.22 15.64 -1.02
CA THR A 91 -17.49 15.87 -1.74
C THR A 91 -17.99 17.30 -1.56
N ASP A 92 -17.74 17.89 -0.40
CA ASP A 92 -18.17 19.24 0.01
C ASP A 92 -17.32 20.38 -0.59
N ARG A 93 -16.23 20.04 -1.29
CA ARG A 93 -15.36 21.02 -1.96
C ARG A 93 -15.29 20.75 -3.45
N PRO A 94 -15.52 21.77 -4.31
CA PRO A 94 -15.27 21.63 -5.74
C PRO A 94 -13.77 21.41 -5.99
N LEU A 95 -13.44 20.70 -7.07
CA LEU A 95 -12.06 20.54 -7.49
C LEU A 95 -11.54 21.87 -8.02
N GLY A 96 -10.43 22.35 -7.46
CA GLY A 96 -9.71 23.48 -8.00
C GLY A 96 -9.08 23.16 -9.37
N PRO A 97 -8.59 24.17 -10.10
CA PRO A 97 -8.05 24.00 -11.45
C PRO A 97 -6.96 22.92 -11.55
N ALA A 98 -6.01 22.90 -10.62
CA ALA A 98 -4.95 21.89 -10.59
C ALA A 98 -5.50 20.46 -10.39
N ALA A 99 -6.46 20.28 -9.48
CA ALA A 99 -7.03 18.97 -9.21
C ALA A 99 -7.94 18.48 -10.35
N SER A 100 -8.62 19.40 -11.03
CA SER A 100 -9.40 19.10 -12.24
C SER A 100 -8.50 18.68 -13.41
N ALA A 101 -7.40 19.40 -13.64
CA ALA A 101 -6.41 19.05 -14.66
C ALA A 101 -5.77 17.68 -14.35
N TYR A 102 -5.30 17.47 -13.11
CA TYR A 102 -4.73 16.18 -12.69
C TYR A 102 -5.70 15.02 -12.89
N ARG A 103 -6.98 15.20 -12.52
CA ARG A 103 -8.02 14.17 -12.75
C ARG A 103 -8.24 13.89 -14.23
N GLN A 104 -8.20 14.91 -15.08
CA GLN A 104 -8.37 14.74 -16.53
C GLN A 104 -7.21 13.93 -17.11
N GLU A 105 -5.97 14.28 -16.77
CA GLU A 105 -4.77 13.56 -17.20
C GLU A 105 -4.79 12.10 -16.72
N LEU A 106 -5.08 11.87 -15.44
CA LEU A 106 -5.24 10.51 -14.89
C LEU A 106 -6.29 9.69 -15.65
N ARG A 107 -7.42 10.29 -16.01
CA ARG A 107 -8.47 9.58 -16.76
C ARG A 107 -8.04 9.27 -18.20
N ALA A 108 -7.30 10.17 -18.85
CA ALA A 108 -6.80 9.95 -20.20
C ALA A 108 -5.74 8.83 -20.20
N GLU A 109 -4.83 8.85 -19.23
CA GLU A 109 -3.79 7.84 -19.06
C GLU A 109 -4.37 6.44 -18.80
N LEU A 110 -5.36 6.34 -17.90
CA LEU A 110 -6.03 5.08 -17.60
C LEU A 110 -6.93 4.57 -18.73
N ALA A 111 -7.42 5.44 -19.62
CA ALA A 111 -8.20 5.01 -20.79
C ALA A 111 -7.32 4.49 -21.95
N GLY A 112 -6.02 4.78 -21.92
CA GLY A 112 -5.05 4.31 -22.91
C GLY A 112 -4.32 3.02 -22.54
N ARG A 113 -4.57 2.46 -21.35
CA ARG A 113 -4.04 1.17 -20.89
C ARG A 113 -5.06 0.06 -21.14
#